data_AF-V7HXG7-F1
#
_entry.id   AF-V7HXG7-F1
#
_cell.length_a   1.000
_cell.length_b   1.000
_cell.length_c   1.000
_cell.angle_alpha   90.00
_cell.angle_beta   90.00
_cell.angle_gamma   90.00
#
_symmetry.space_group_name_H-M   'P 1'
#
loop_
_entity.id
_entity.type
_entity.pdbx_description
1 polymer ?
#
loop_
_entity_poly.entity_id
_entity_poly.type
_entity_poly.pdbx_seq_one_letter_code
_entity_poly.pdbx_strand_id
1 'polypeptide(L)'
;MSIMSENVFFNPGQAIASDYDYNKAYIAAQIYHQKSQAPVLIVQSKDGHPYYIFDEATALKQEEAVKKQQQAYHVVSRITPEDH
;
A
#
# COMPACT_ATOMS: atom_id res chain seq x y z
N MET A 1 20.69 11.12 2.93
CA MET A 1 19.76 10.47 1.98
C MET A 1 18.40 11.11 2.18
N SER A 2 17.92 11.92 1.24
CA SER A 2 16.49 12.25 1.21
C SER A 2 15.75 10.98 0.83
N ILE A 3 15.15 10.30 1.81
CA ILE A 3 14.14 9.29 1.52
C ILE A 3 13.04 10.03 0.74
N MET A 4 12.87 9.74 -0.55
CA MET A 4 11.74 10.29 -1.29
C MET A 4 10.49 9.76 -0.60
N SER A 5 9.77 10.62 0.12
CA SER A 5 8.44 10.32 0.61
C SER A 5 7.51 10.31 -0.61
N GLU A 6 7.35 9.14 -1.22
CA GLU A 6 6.35 8.92 -2.27
C GLU A 6 4.97 9.02 -1.62
N ASN A 7 4.17 9.98 -2.08
CA ASN A 7 2.79 10.12 -1.65
C ASN A 7 1.87 9.56 -2.74
N VAL A 8 0.91 8.76 -2.32
CA VAL A 8 -0.05 8.07 -3.20
C VAL A 8 -1.46 8.32 -2.70
N PHE A 9 -2.44 8.36 -3.62
CA PHE A 9 -3.83 8.64 -3.28
C PHE A 9 -4.69 7.40 -3.51
N PHE A 10 -5.03 6.71 -2.42
CA PHE A 10 -5.78 5.45 -2.49
C PHE A 10 -7.10 5.53 -1.76
N ASN A 11 -8.06 4.69 -2.15
CA ASN A 11 -9.32 4.57 -1.43
C ASN A 11 -9.16 3.55 -0.29
N PRO A 12 -9.36 3.92 0.98
CA PRO A 12 -9.23 3.01 2.12
C PRO A 12 -10.12 1.77 2.03
N GLY A 13 -11.28 1.87 1.37
CA GLY A 13 -12.19 0.74 1.18
C GLY A 13 -11.64 -0.39 0.29
N GLN A 14 -10.46 -0.19 -0.30
CA GLN A 14 -9.82 -1.13 -1.22
C GLN A 14 -8.51 -1.69 -0.67
N ALA A 15 -8.17 -1.35 0.57
CA ALA A 15 -7.06 -1.98 1.24
C ALA A 15 -7.31 -3.49 1.31
N ILE A 16 -6.32 -4.27 0.90
CA ILE A 16 -6.33 -5.74 1.01
C ILE A 16 -6.43 -6.12 2.49
N ALA A 17 -5.65 -5.43 3.32
CA ALA A 17 -5.66 -5.53 4.77
C ALA A 17 -5.06 -4.28 5.39
N SER A 18 -5.22 -4.15 6.70
CA SER A 18 -4.58 -3.12 7.51
C SER A 18 -4.19 -3.67 8.88
N ASP A 19 -3.05 -3.24 9.40
CA ASP A 19 -2.59 -3.63 10.75
C ASP A 19 -1.89 -2.44 11.44
N TYR A 20 -1.91 -2.40 12.76
CA TYR A 20 -1.19 -1.36 13.52
C TYR A 20 0.30 -1.70 13.67
N ASP A 21 0.67 -2.97 13.55
CA ASP A 21 2.05 -3.45 13.61
C ASP A 21 2.63 -3.59 12.19
N TYR A 22 3.77 -2.93 11.94
CA TYR A 22 4.43 -2.95 10.64
C TYR A 22 4.80 -4.36 10.20
N ASN A 23 5.34 -5.18 11.12
CA ASN A 23 5.82 -6.51 10.80
C ASN A 23 4.66 -7.43 10.42
N LYS A 24 3.50 -7.28 11.08
CA LYS A 24 2.27 -7.99 10.69
C LYS A 24 1.78 -7.57 9.32
N ALA A 25 1.76 -6.26 9.05
CA ALA A 25 1.39 -5.74 7.74
C ALA A 25 2.35 -6.23 6.63
N TYR A 26 3.65 -6.26 6.92
CA TYR A 26 4.67 -6.73 5.99
C TYR A 26 4.50 -8.21 5.64
N ILE A 27 4.30 -9.07 6.65
CA ILE A 27 4.06 -10.50 6.42
C ILE A 27 2.77 -10.70 5.60
N ALA A 28 1.69 -9.99 5.91
CA ALA A 28 0.45 -10.07 5.15
C ALA A 28 0.64 -9.63 3.68
N ALA A 29 1.41 -8.57 3.45
CA ALA A 29 1.75 -8.08 2.11
C ALA A 29 2.59 -9.10 1.33
N GLN A 30 3.58 -9.74 1.97
CA GLN A 30 4.36 -10.83 1.36
C GLN A 30 3.48 -12.02 0.99
N ILE A 31 2.58 -12.45 1.88
CA ILE A 31 1.66 -13.57 1.61
C ILE A 31 0.76 -13.24 0.41
N TYR A 32 0.25 -12.02 0.32
CA TYR A 32 -0.56 -11.60 -0.83
C TYR A 32 0.26 -11.60 -2.11
N HIS A 33 1.45 -10.98 -2.08
CA HIS A 33 2.37 -10.95 -3.22
C HIS A 33 2.69 -12.35 -3.73
N GLN A 34 3.01 -13.30 -2.84
CA GLN A 34 3.28 -14.69 -3.22
C GLN A 34 2.08 -15.36 -3.91
N LYS A 35 0.86 -15.02 -3.51
CA LYS A 35 -0.37 -15.60 -4.07
C LYS A 35 -0.79 -14.97 -5.39
N SER A 36 -0.71 -13.65 -5.53
CA SER A 36 -1.18 -12.94 -6.74
C SER A 36 -0.06 -12.68 -7.74
N GLN A 37 1.21 -12.76 -7.32
CA GLN A 37 2.41 -12.34 -8.06
C GLN A 37 2.39 -10.84 -8.46
N ALA A 38 1.49 -10.05 -7.89
CA ALA A 38 1.35 -8.62 -8.19
C ALA A 38 2.16 -7.77 -7.20
N PRO A 39 2.70 -6.61 -7.62
CA PRO A 39 3.36 -5.68 -6.72
C PRO A 39 2.40 -5.16 -5.64
N VAL A 40 2.90 -5.07 -4.40
CA VAL A 40 2.12 -4.67 -3.23
C VAL A 40 2.76 -3.47 -2.56
N LEU A 41 1.94 -2.51 -2.16
CA LEU A 41 2.35 -1.33 -1.41
C LEU A 41 1.88 -1.43 0.04
N ILE A 42 2.78 -1.12 0.96
CA ILE A 42 2.47 -0.85 2.35
C ILE A 42 2.57 0.65 2.54
N VAL A 43 1.46 1.25 2.96
CA VAL A 43 1.34 2.70 3.07
C VAL A 43 0.77 3.09 4.43
N GLN A 44 0.93 4.36 4.78
CA GLN A 44 0.41 4.91 6.02
C GLN A 44 -0.21 6.29 5.79
N SER A 45 -1.27 6.58 6.53
CA SER A 45 -1.86 7.92 6.57
C SER A 45 -0.89 8.91 7.23
N LYS A 46 -1.17 10.21 7.12
CA LYS A 46 -0.42 11.25 7.83
C LYS A 46 -0.33 11.02 9.35
N ASP A 47 -1.34 10.37 9.94
CA ASP A 47 -1.40 10.06 11.37
C ASP A 47 -0.50 8.87 11.77
N GLY A 48 0.19 8.24 10.82
CA GLY A 48 1.21 7.22 11.08
C GLY A 48 0.67 5.83 11.42
N HIS A 49 -0.64 5.63 11.60
CA HIS A 49 -1.25 4.31 11.76
C HIS A 49 -2.71 4.30 11.28
N PRO A 50 -3.28 3.12 10.94
CA PRO A 50 -2.57 1.84 10.76
C PRO A 50 -1.78 1.80 9.44
N TYR A 51 -0.99 0.75 9.25
CA TYR A 51 -0.39 0.40 7.97
C TYR A 51 -1.45 -0.25 7.09
N TYR A 52 -1.60 0.22 5.86
CA TYR A 52 -2.53 -0.30 4.88
C TYR A 52 -1.78 -1.01 3.76
N ILE A 53 -2.37 -2.08 3.23
CA ILE A 53 -1.79 -2.91 2.18
C ILE A 53 -2.64 -2.78 0.92
N PHE A 54 -2.02 -2.42 -0.20
CA PHE A 54 -2.71 -2.24 -1.48
C PHE A 54 -2.02 -3.01 -2.60
N ASP A 55 -2.81 -3.52 -3.53
CA ASP A 55 -2.31 -3.98 -4.83
C ASP A 55 -2.01 -2.75 -5.69
N GLU A 56 -0.76 -2.58 -6.12
CA GLU A 56 -0.31 -1.35 -6.78
C GLU A 56 -1.08 -1.07 -8.07
N ALA A 57 -1.26 -2.10 -8.92
CA ALA A 57 -1.95 -1.96 -10.19
C ALA A 57 -3.43 -1.60 -10.03
N THR A 58 -4.10 -2.22 -9.05
CA THR A 58 -5.52 -1.98 -8.75
C THR A 58 -5.73 -0.62 -8.11
N ALA A 59 -4.79 -0.17 -7.28
CA ALA A 59 -4.87 1.11 -6.61
C ALA A 59 -4.64 2.29 -7.57
N LEU A 60 -3.66 2.18 -8.47
CA LEU A 60 -3.36 3.22 -9.47
C LEU A 60 -4.50 3.41 -10.49
N LYS A 61 -5.10 2.33 -11.00
CA LYS A 61 -6.24 2.41 -11.93
C LYS A 61 -7.45 3.16 -11.35
N GLN A 62 -7.54 3.24 -10.03
CA GLN A 62 -8.70 3.82 -9.33
C GLN A 62 -8.44 5.22 -8.81
N GLU A 63 -7.17 5.62 -8.73
CA GLU A 63 -6.78 7.03 -8.64
C GLU A 63 -7.45 7.85 -9.78
N GLU A 64 -7.53 7.26 -10.97
CA GLU A 64 -8.17 7.89 -12.13
C GLU A 64 -9.70 7.88 -12.07
N ALA A 65 -10.31 6.85 -11.45
CA ALA A 65 -11.74 6.59 -11.57
C ALA A 65 -12.62 7.29 -10.50
N VAL A 66 -12.13 7.52 -9.27
CA VAL A 66 -12.97 8.05 -8.17
C VAL A 66 -12.22 9.03 -7.27
N LYS A 67 -12.06 10.29 -7.71
CA LYS A 67 -11.37 11.34 -6.94
C LYS A 67 -12.03 11.72 -5.60
N LYS A 68 -13.30 11.36 -5.36
CA LYS A 68 -14.06 11.81 -4.17
C LYS A 68 -13.81 10.98 -2.90
N GLN A 69 -13.15 9.82 -2.99
CA GLN A 69 -12.95 8.91 -1.84
C GLN A 69 -11.47 8.54 -1.63
N GLN A 70 -10.56 9.26 -2.27
CA GLN A 70 -9.13 9.02 -2.14
C GLN A 70 -8.57 9.73 -0.91
N GLN A 71 -7.73 9.01 -0.17
CA GLN A 71 -6.96 9.53 0.94
C GLN A 71 -5.47 9.50 0.56
N ALA A 72 -4.75 10.52 0.99
CA ALA A 72 -3.31 10.58 0.81
C ALA A 72 -2.62 9.65 1.82
N TYR A 73 -1.73 8.81 1.30
CA TYR A 73 -0.86 7.96 2.08
C TYR A 73 0.59 8.20 1.68
N HIS A 74 1.50 7.90 2.60
CA HIS A 74 2.92 7.78 2.31
C HIS A 74 3.29 6.31 2.13
N VAL A 75 4.09 6.02 1.11
CA VAL A 75 4.62 4.67 0.91
C VAL A 75 5.69 4.41 1.96
N VAL A 76 5.48 3.34 2.72
CA VAL A 76 6.44 2.84 3.72
C VAL A 76 7.32 1.76 3.11
N SER A 77 6.71 0.83 2.35
CA SER A 77 7.42 -0.27 1.71
C SER A 77 6.72 -0.70 0.43
N ARG A 78 7.48 -1.22 -0.53
CA ARG A 78 6.99 -1.82 -1.78
C ARG A 78 7.56 -3.23 -1.88
N ILE A 79 6.70 -4.20 -2.13
CA ILE A 79 7.09 -5.59 -2.38
C ILE A 79 6.89 -5.84 -3.87
N THR A 80 7.98 -6.15 -4.57
CA THR A 80 7.99 -6.40 -6.02
C THR A 80 8.48 -7.81 -6.29
N PRO A 81 8.15 -8.40 -7.45
CA PRO A 81 8.64 -9.73 -7.82
C PRO A 81 10.17 -9.82 -7.97
N GLU A 82 10.92 -8.71 -7.87
CA GLU A 82 12.38 -8.71 -7.91
C GLU A 82 13.03 -8.92 -6.54
N ASP A 83 12.25 -8.94 -5.45
CA ASP A 83 12.72 -9.08 -4.05
C ASP A 83 13.06 -10.54 -3.66
N HIS A 84 13.46 -11.38 -4.63
CA HIS A 84 13.69 -12.82 -4.48
C HIS A 84 15.13 -13.20 -4.09
#